data_AF-A0A246Q9G6-F1
#
_entry.id   AF-A0A246Q9G6-F1
#
_cell.length_a   1.000
_cell.length_b   1.000
_cell.length_c   1.000
_cell.angle_alpha   90.00
_cell.angle_beta   90.00
_cell.angle_gamma   90.00
#
_symmetry.space_group_name_H-M   'P 1'
#
loop_
_entity.id
_entity.type
_entity.pdbx_description
1 polymer ?
#
loop_
_entity_poly.entity_id
_entity_poly.type
_entity_poly.pdbx_seq_one_letter_code
_entity_poly.pdbx_strand_id
1 'polypeptide(L)'
;MAMAALVALVALPGLSTAATGKDVTINGGWMTPTEYRTLPDGQRGAYVTGVVEGWFHAPAFGAPERSTDRVVQCLGALKPGQMMQAVDLYVAANPAEQDKPMNFLVYGALSDFCASRKP
;
A
#
# COMPACT_ATOMS: atom_id res chain seq x y z
N MET A 1 -18.05 -32.72 62.49
CA MET A 1 -18.21 -33.09 61.06
C MET A 1 -19.11 -32.02 60.44
N ALA A 2 -18.78 -31.28 59.39
CA ALA A 2 -17.64 -31.29 58.50
C ALA A 2 -17.49 -29.89 57.84
N MET A 3 -16.24 -29.54 57.59
CA MET A 3 -15.66 -28.81 56.47
C MET A 3 -16.36 -27.58 55.85
N ALA A 4 -15.63 -26.47 56.01
CA ALA A 4 -15.53 -25.32 55.13
C ALA A 4 -15.69 -25.60 53.62
N ALA A 5 -16.31 -24.66 52.91
CA ALA A 5 -16.04 -24.42 51.50
C ALA A 5 -16.08 -22.91 51.22
N LEU A 6 -14.90 -22.29 51.32
CA LEU A 6 -14.63 -20.93 50.88
C LEU A 6 -14.61 -20.95 49.34
N VAL A 7 -15.70 -20.53 48.68
CA VAL A 7 -15.70 -20.38 47.22
C VAL A 7 -15.11 -19.01 46.89
N ALA A 8 -13.79 -18.97 46.74
CA ALA A 8 -13.07 -17.81 46.24
C ALA A 8 -13.46 -17.57 44.79
N LEU A 9 -14.20 -16.47 44.54
CA LEU A 9 -14.49 -15.97 43.22
C LEU A 9 -13.20 -15.36 42.64
N VAL A 10 -12.34 -16.20 42.08
CA VAL A 10 -11.13 -15.77 41.37
C VAL A 10 -11.59 -15.11 40.07
N ALA A 11 -11.67 -13.78 40.09
CA ALA A 11 -11.75 -12.97 38.89
C ALA A 11 -10.54 -13.35 38.02
N LEU A 12 -10.78 -14.03 36.90
CA LEU A 12 -9.78 -14.18 35.85
C LEU A 12 -9.63 -12.81 35.21
N PRO A 13 -8.53 -12.05 35.42
CA PRO A 13 -8.26 -10.95 34.53
C PRO A 13 -7.97 -11.59 33.18
N GLY A 14 -8.82 -11.32 32.20
CA GLY A 14 -8.60 -11.77 30.83
C GLY A 14 -7.18 -11.38 30.43
N LEU A 15 -6.35 -12.39 30.16
CA LEU A 15 -5.04 -12.22 29.53
C LEU A 15 -5.31 -11.66 28.12
N SER A 16 -5.56 -10.35 28.02
CA SER A 16 -5.37 -9.63 26.77
C SER A 16 -3.86 -9.62 26.54
N THR A 17 -3.36 -10.64 25.83
CA THR A 17 -2.12 -10.50 25.10
C THR A 17 -2.38 -9.47 24.00
N ALA A 18 -2.29 -8.19 24.34
CA ALA A 18 -2.10 -7.17 23.33
C ALA A 18 -0.83 -7.60 22.58
N ALA A 19 -1.00 -8.04 21.33
CA ALA A 19 0.14 -8.33 20.47
C ALA A 19 0.94 -7.02 20.42
N THR A 20 2.11 -7.02 21.03
CA THR A 20 3.07 -5.93 20.87
C THR A 20 3.57 -6.05 19.44
N GLY A 21 2.85 -5.41 18.52
CA GLY A 21 3.32 -5.25 17.15
C GLY A 21 4.71 -4.63 17.24
N LYS A 22 5.72 -5.35 16.75
CA LYS A 22 7.03 -4.73 16.55
C LYS A 22 6.80 -3.57 15.59
N ASP A 23 7.17 -2.37 16.02
CA ASP A 23 7.08 -1.20 15.16
C ASP A 23 7.84 -1.47 13.86
N VAL A 24 7.13 -1.37 12.73
CA VAL A 24 7.73 -1.51 11.41
C VAL A 24 8.31 -0.14 11.06
N THR A 25 9.64 -0.05 11.08
CA THR A 25 10.36 1.18 10.66
C THR A 25 10.81 1.06 9.20
N ILE A 26 10.48 2.06 8.38
CA ILE A 26 11.00 2.19 7.03
C ILE A 26 12.19 3.16 7.08
N ASN A 27 13.39 2.60 7.01
CA ASN A 27 14.62 3.39 7.04
C ASN A 27 14.77 4.17 5.72
N GLY A 28 14.99 5.49 5.82
CA GLY A 28 15.15 6.38 4.66
C GLY A 28 13.88 7.08 4.19
N GLY A 29 12.73 6.81 4.81
CA GLY A 29 11.46 7.43 4.44
C GLY A 29 10.92 6.94 3.09
N TRP A 30 9.96 7.68 2.54
CA TRP A 30 9.37 7.38 1.24
C TRP A 30 9.93 8.33 0.18
N MET A 31 10.15 7.80 -1.03
CA MET A 31 10.55 8.62 -2.19
C MET A 31 9.51 9.72 -2.45
N THR A 32 9.96 10.91 -2.76
CA THR A 32 9.14 12.07 -3.16
C THR A 32 9.04 12.18 -4.69
N PRO A 33 8.07 12.94 -5.23
CA PRO A 33 7.99 13.29 -6.65
C PRO A 33 9.24 13.95 -7.22
N THR A 34 9.94 14.74 -6.42
CA THR A 34 11.16 15.44 -6.85
C THR A 34 12.30 14.44 -7.01
N GLU A 35 12.50 13.54 -6.05
CA GLU A 35 13.48 12.45 -6.15
C GLU A 35 13.14 11.49 -7.28
N TYR A 36 11.87 11.12 -7.44
CA TYR A 36 11.44 10.27 -8.54
C TYR A 36 11.78 10.86 -9.92
N ARG A 37 11.60 12.18 -10.11
CA ARG A 37 11.88 12.85 -11.39
C ARG A 37 13.37 12.95 -11.73
N THR A 38 14.27 12.82 -10.76
CA THR A 38 15.72 12.81 -11.03
C THR A 38 16.23 11.44 -11.48
N LEU A 39 15.43 10.38 -11.30
CA LEU A 39 15.79 9.04 -11.73
C LEU A 39 15.82 8.91 -13.26
N PRO A 40 16.74 8.11 -13.82
CA PRO A 40 16.68 7.69 -15.21
C PRO A 40 15.38 6.93 -15.52
N ASP A 41 14.92 6.97 -16.77
CA ASP A 41 13.66 6.34 -17.22
C ASP A 41 13.55 4.86 -16.80
N GLY A 42 14.63 4.08 -16.95
CA GLY A 42 14.64 2.68 -16.54
C GLY A 42 14.41 2.48 -15.03
N GLN A 43 14.92 3.38 -14.19
CA GLN A 43 14.73 3.33 -12.74
C GLN A 43 13.34 3.83 -12.33
N ARG A 44 12.79 4.85 -13.02
CA ARG A 44 11.40 5.27 -12.83
C ARG A 44 10.43 4.14 -13.16
N GLY A 45 10.62 3.49 -14.31
CA GLY A 45 9.83 2.33 -14.71
C GLY A 45 9.90 1.18 -13.70
N ALA A 46 11.10 0.87 -13.19
CA ALA A 46 11.29 -0.15 -12.16
C ALA A 46 10.58 0.22 -10.84
N TYR A 47 10.68 1.49 -10.41
CA TYR A 47 9.99 1.97 -9.21
C TYR A 47 8.46 1.80 -9.34
N VAL A 48 7.88 2.27 -10.45
CA VAL A 48 6.44 2.16 -10.71
C VAL A 48 6.01 0.70 -10.75
N THR A 49 6.79 -0.16 -11.41
CA THR A 49 6.50 -1.61 -11.48
C THR A 49 6.53 -2.24 -10.09
N GLY A 50 7.53 -1.93 -9.26
CA GLY A 50 7.63 -2.46 -7.90
C GLY A 50 6.46 -2.04 -7.01
N VAL A 51 5.96 -0.81 -7.15
CA VAL A 51 4.74 -0.38 -6.43
C VAL A 51 3.52 -1.17 -6.88
N VAL A 52 3.35 -1.40 -8.19
CA VAL A 52 2.23 -2.19 -8.74
C VAL A 52 2.30 -3.65 -8.30
N GLU A 53 3.48 -4.28 -8.37
CA GLU A 53 3.68 -5.65 -7.88
C GLU A 53 3.42 -5.76 -6.38
N GLY A 54 3.88 -4.78 -5.59
CA GLY A 54 3.58 -4.69 -4.16
C GLY A 54 2.08 -4.59 -3.89
N TRP A 55 1.35 -3.83 -4.71
CA TRP A 55 -0.11 -3.77 -4.63
C TRP A 55 -0.75 -5.13 -4.95
N PHE A 56 -0.35 -5.79 -6.03
CA PHE A 56 -0.88 -7.12 -6.38
C PHE A 56 -0.54 -8.19 -5.35
N HIS A 57 0.59 -8.07 -4.65
CA HIS A 57 1.02 -9.04 -3.65
C HIS A 57 0.49 -8.73 -2.24
N ALA A 58 -0.04 -7.53 -1.98
CA ALA A 58 -0.54 -7.13 -0.66
C ALA A 58 -1.53 -8.12 0.00
N PRO A 59 -2.45 -8.80 -0.72
CA PRO A 59 -3.34 -9.80 -0.12
C PRO A 59 -2.61 -10.97 0.55
N ALA A 60 -1.41 -11.34 0.07
CA ALA A 60 -0.59 -12.37 0.71
C ALA A 60 -0.16 -12.01 2.14
N PHE A 61 -0.25 -10.73 2.51
CA PHE A 61 0.03 -10.20 3.86
C PHE A 61 -1.25 -9.83 4.63
N GLY A 62 -2.42 -10.28 4.19
CA GLY A 62 -3.70 -10.07 4.88
C GLY A 62 -4.39 -8.74 4.57
N ALA A 63 -3.92 -7.99 3.57
CA ALA A 63 -4.71 -6.90 3.02
C ALA A 63 -6.02 -7.48 2.43
N PRO A 64 -7.17 -6.79 2.55
CA PRO A 64 -8.39 -7.27 1.92
C PRO A 64 -8.17 -7.43 0.42
N GLU A 65 -8.66 -8.54 -0.15
CA GLU A 65 -8.92 -8.63 -1.58
C GLU A 65 -10.01 -7.61 -1.91
N ARG A 66 -9.61 -6.36 -2.12
CA ARG A 66 -10.49 -5.39 -2.74
C ARG A 66 -10.64 -5.89 -4.17
N SER A 67 -11.86 -6.31 -4.53
CA SER A 67 -12.24 -6.65 -5.90
C SER A 67 -11.89 -5.48 -6.80
N THR A 68 -10.66 -5.52 -7.28
CA THR A 68 -10.02 -4.54 -8.13
C THR A 68 -9.97 -5.13 -9.53
N ASP A 69 -10.92 -6.01 -9.87
CA ASP A 69 -10.95 -6.73 -11.14
C ASP A 69 -10.73 -5.76 -12.29
N ARG A 70 -11.36 -4.59 -12.29
CA ARG A 70 -11.16 -3.58 -13.34
C ARG A 70 -9.79 -2.90 -13.32
N VAL A 71 -9.28 -2.53 -12.13
CA VAL A 71 -7.98 -1.84 -12.06
C VAL A 71 -6.84 -2.83 -12.29
N VAL A 72 -6.90 -4.01 -11.70
CA VAL A 72 -5.98 -5.12 -11.95
C VAL A 72 -6.02 -5.55 -13.41
N GLN A 73 -7.20 -5.70 -14.04
CA GLN A 73 -7.30 -6.00 -15.47
C GLN A 73 -6.71 -4.88 -16.32
N CYS A 74 -7.04 -3.63 -16.02
CA CYS A 74 -6.48 -2.48 -16.71
C CYS A 74 -4.95 -2.48 -16.62
N LEU A 75 -4.38 -2.59 -15.42
CA LEU A 75 -2.95 -2.58 -15.17
C LEU A 75 -2.25 -3.79 -15.78
N GLY A 76 -2.87 -4.98 -15.73
CA GLY A 76 -2.35 -6.19 -16.36
C GLY A 76 -2.26 -6.11 -17.89
N ALA A 77 -3.01 -5.20 -18.52
CA ALA A 77 -2.94 -4.95 -19.95
C ALA A 77 -1.91 -3.86 -20.34
N LEU A 78 -1.31 -3.16 -19.38
CA LEU A 78 -0.36 -2.08 -19.64
C LEU A 78 1.08 -2.59 -19.66
N LYS A 79 1.87 -2.07 -20.59
CA LYS A 79 3.32 -2.23 -20.55
C LYS A 79 3.91 -1.33 -19.45
N PRO A 80 5.05 -1.70 -18.83
CA PRO A 80 5.70 -0.88 -17.81
C PRO A 80 5.94 0.57 -18.22
N GLY A 81 6.34 0.82 -19.47
CA GLY A 81 6.51 2.18 -19.99
C GLY A 81 5.22 3.01 -20.06
N GLN A 82 4.06 2.37 -20.27
CA GLN A 82 2.76 3.06 -20.27
C GLN A 82 2.34 3.43 -18.84
N MET A 83 2.60 2.54 -17.87
CA MET A 83 2.36 2.83 -16.45
C MET A 83 3.25 3.99 -15.98
N MET A 84 4.55 3.94 -16.30
CA MET A 84 5.49 5.04 -16.00
C MET A 84 5.02 6.36 -16.61
N GLN A 85 4.64 6.37 -17.89
CA GLN A 85 4.19 7.59 -18.55
C GLN A 85 2.92 8.17 -17.93
N ALA A 86 1.96 7.33 -17.51
CA ALA A 86 0.76 7.79 -16.81
C ALA A 86 1.11 8.46 -15.47
N VAL A 87 2.06 7.89 -14.74
CA VAL A 87 2.56 8.45 -13.47
C VAL A 87 3.31 9.76 -13.71
N ASP A 88 4.19 9.82 -14.70
CA ASP A 88 4.95 11.03 -15.05
C ASP A 88 3.99 12.20 -15.39
N LEU A 89 2.94 11.92 -16.17
CA LEU A 89 1.89 12.89 -16.51
C LEU A 89 1.12 13.36 -15.27
N TYR A 90 0.74 12.43 -14.39
CA TYR A 90 0.01 12.76 -13.17
C TYR A 90 0.82 13.66 -12.24
N VAL A 91 2.09 13.32 -12.01
CA VAL A 91 2.98 14.13 -11.16
C VAL A 91 3.20 15.52 -11.74
N ALA A 92 3.37 15.63 -13.06
CA ALA A 92 3.51 16.92 -13.72
C ALA A 92 2.24 17.78 -13.61
N ALA A 93 1.06 17.16 -13.69
CA ALA A 93 -0.23 17.86 -13.64
C ALA A 93 -0.66 18.26 -12.21
N ASN A 94 -0.07 17.68 -11.17
CA ASN A 94 -0.50 17.85 -9.77
C ASN A 94 0.63 18.43 -8.89
N PRO A 95 1.07 19.68 -9.10
CA PRO A 95 2.17 20.28 -8.34
C PRO A 95 1.85 20.49 -6.86
N ALA A 96 0.56 20.49 -6.46
CA ALA A 96 0.14 20.56 -5.06
C ALA A 96 0.47 19.29 -4.27
N GLU A 97 0.81 18.20 -4.96
CA GLU A 97 1.04 16.88 -4.35
C GLU A 97 2.53 16.58 -4.10
N GLN A 98 3.40 17.60 -4.18
CA GLN A 98 4.85 17.43 -4.09
C GLN A 98 5.35 16.85 -2.76
N ASP A 99 4.60 17.03 -1.68
CA ASP A 99 4.98 16.53 -0.35
C ASP A 99 4.42 15.13 -0.07
N LYS A 100 3.65 14.54 -0.99
CA LYS A 100 3.11 13.19 -0.81
C LYS A 100 4.15 12.12 -1.17
N PRO A 101 4.16 11.00 -0.43
CA PRO A 101 4.95 9.84 -0.82
C PRO A 101 4.60 9.35 -2.23
N MET A 102 5.63 9.11 -3.04
CA MET A 102 5.50 8.76 -4.45
C MET A 102 4.72 7.45 -4.66
N ASN A 103 4.77 6.50 -3.73
CA ASN A 103 3.97 5.27 -3.81
C ASN A 103 2.45 5.55 -3.79
N PHE A 104 1.99 6.56 -3.04
CA PHE A 104 0.59 6.96 -3.07
C PHE A 104 0.22 7.67 -4.36
N LEU A 105 1.14 8.44 -4.93
CA LEU A 105 0.91 9.13 -6.21
C LEU A 105 0.90 8.15 -7.39
N VAL A 106 1.72 7.10 -7.35
CA VAL A 106 1.63 5.98 -8.30
C VAL A 106 0.24 5.34 -8.23
N TYR A 107 -0.23 5.02 -7.02
CA TYR A 107 -1.57 4.46 -6.84
C TYR A 107 -2.67 5.37 -7.39
N GLY A 108 -2.63 6.67 -7.05
CA GLY A 108 -3.61 7.66 -7.52
C GLY A 108 -3.59 7.80 -9.04
N ALA A 109 -2.41 8.01 -9.63
CA ALA A 109 -2.23 8.15 -11.07
C ALA A 109 -2.79 6.96 -11.86
N LEU A 110 -2.44 5.75 -11.42
CA LEU A 110 -2.85 4.52 -12.09
C LEU A 110 -4.34 4.21 -11.88
N SER A 111 -4.88 4.53 -10.71
CA SER A 111 -6.32 4.43 -10.46
C SER A 111 -7.12 5.37 -11.35
N ASP A 112 -6.72 6.64 -11.44
CA ASP A 112 -7.37 7.65 -12.29
C ASP A 112 -7.25 7.28 -13.78
N PHE A 113 -6.06 6.86 -14.20
CA PHE A 113 -5.80 6.39 -15.55
C PHE A 113 -6.72 5.22 -15.92
N CYS A 114 -6.86 4.22 -15.06
CA CYS A 114 -7.72 3.08 -15.31
C CYS A 114 -9.21 3.40 -15.19
N ALA A 115 -9.61 4.33 -14.31
CA ALA A 115 -10.99 4.80 -14.21
C ALA A 115 -11.44 5.52 -15.50
N SER A 116 -10.53 6.26 -16.14
CA SER A 116 -10.80 7.02 -17.37
C SER A 116 -10.99 6.15 -18.62
N ARG A 117 -10.57 4.88 -18.59
CA ARG A 117 -10.74 3.95 -19.71
C ARG A 117 -12.03 3.15 -19.55
N LYS A 118 -12.97 3.30 -20.50
CA LYS A 118 -14.13 2.39 -20.62
C LYS A 118 -13.64 0.95 -20.85
N PRO A 119 -14.35 -0.07 -20.33
CA PRO A 119 -14.05 -1.46 -20.65
C PRO A 119 -14.13 -1.73 -22.16
#